data_AF-A0A1W5YU48-F1
#
_entry.id   AF-A0A1W5YU48-F1
#
_cell.length_a   1.000
_cell.length_b   1.000
_cell.length_c   1.000
_cell.angle_alpha   90.00
_cell.angle_beta   90.00
_cell.angle_gamma   90.00
#
_symmetry.space_group_name_H-M   'P 1'
#
loop_
_entity.id
_entity.type
_entity.pdbx_description
1 polymer ?
#
loop_
_entity_poly.entity_id
_entity_poly.type
_entity_poly.pdbx_seq_one_letter_code
_entity_poly.pdbx_strand_id
1 'polypeptide(L)' 'MTATYEQLVSILTALHEAPTDHFRPEATYADLDVDSLTMVEISIHIERHLGITVDDSELVPELTLGATADLIDARRSA' A
#
# COMPACT_ATOMS: atom_id res chain seq x y z
N MET A 1 9.16 8.83 8.58
CA MET A 1 8.41 7.76 7.88
C MET A 1 9.40 6.72 7.43
N THR A 2 9.03 5.44 7.36
CA THR A 2 9.92 4.36 6.93
C THR A 2 10.14 4.42 5.41
N ALA A 3 11.28 3.91 4.93
CA ALA A 3 11.54 3.82 3.49
C ALA A 3 10.48 2.99 2.75
N THR A 4 9.94 1.96 3.42
CA THR A 4 8.84 1.12 2.94
C THR A 4 7.58 1.94 2.66
N TYR A 5 7.23 2.87 3.57
CA TYR A 5 6.07 3.73 3.39
C TYR A 5 6.23 4.66 2.17
N GLU A 6 7.40 5.27 1.99
CA GLU A 6 7.65 6.14 0.83
C GLU A 6 7.53 5.38 -0.50
N GLN A 7 8.01 4.12 -0.55
CA GLN A 7 7.83 3.27 -1.73
C GLN A 7 6.36 2.90 -1.96
N LEU A 8 5.63 2.54 -0.90
CA LEU A 8 4.21 2.26 -0.99
C LEU A 8 3.45 3.47 -1.56
N VAL A 9 3.69 4.68 -1.04
CA VAL A 9 3.08 5.91 -1.55
C VAL A 9 3.47 6.16 -3.01
N SER A 10 4.71 5.89 -3.40
CA SER A 10 5.13 6.02 -4.80
C SER A 10 4.39 5.05 -5.73
N ILE A 11 4.13 3.81 -5.27
CA ILE A 11 3.34 2.82 -6.02
C ILE A 11 1.89 3.30 -6.12
N LEU A 12 1.31 3.73 -5.00
CA LEU A 12 -0.06 4.22 -4.95
C LEU A 12 -0.26 5.45 -5.83
N THR A 13 0.67 6.41 -5.81
CA THR A 13 0.60 7.61 -6.65
C THR A 13 0.73 7.28 -8.15
N ALA A 14 1.43 6.18 -8.49
CA ALA A 14 1.59 5.74 -9.88
C ALA A 14 0.35 4.97 -10.40
N LEU A 15 -0.31 4.20 -9.54
CA LEU A 15 -1.52 3.43 -9.87
C LEU A 15 -2.80 4.26 -9.75
N HIS A 16 -2.81 5.18 -8.79
CA HIS A 16 -3.94 6.00 -8.41
C HIS A 16 -3.50 7.45 -8.46
N GLU A 17 -4.06 8.22 -9.40
CA GLU A 17 -3.74 9.64 -9.64
C GLU A 17 -4.29 10.56 -8.53
N ALA A 18 -4.17 10.15 -7.26
CA ALA A 18 -4.57 10.96 -6.12
C ALA A 18 -3.45 11.92 -5.68
N PRO A 19 -3.82 13.05 -5.05
CA PRO A 19 -2.85 13.98 -4.47
C PRO A 19 -2.11 13.32 -3.30
N THR A 20 -0.81 13.59 -3.20
CA THR A 20 0.02 13.07 -2.09
C THR A 20 -0.44 13.51 -0.70
N ASP A 21 -1.20 14.60 -0.60
CA ASP A 21 -1.85 15.05 0.64
C ASP A 21 -2.86 14.05 1.22
N HIS A 22 -3.42 13.17 0.38
CA HIS A 22 -4.36 12.13 0.79
C HIS A 22 -3.64 10.88 1.32
N PHE A 23 -2.41 10.60 0.86
CA PHE A 23 -1.64 9.43 1.27
C PHE A 23 -1.02 9.61 2.67
N ARG A 24 -1.88 9.65 3.69
CA ARG A 24 -1.51 9.69 5.11
C ARG A 24 -1.44 8.29 5.69
N PRO A 25 -0.56 8.03 6.69
CA PRO A 25 -0.41 6.70 7.26
C PRO A 25 -1.68 6.21 7.96
N GLU A 26 -2.54 7.13 8.40
CA GLU A 26 -3.84 6.86 9.00
C GLU A 26 -4.97 6.73 7.96
N ALA A 27 -4.73 7.08 6.69
CA ALA A 27 -5.72 6.94 5.62
C ALA A 27 -5.91 5.47 5.27
N THR A 28 -7.16 5.08 5.05
CA THR A 28 -7.53 3.74 4.60
C THR A 28 -7.59 3.66 3.08
N TYR A 29 -7.52 2.46 2.51
CA TYR A 29 -7.76 2.27 1.07
C TYR A 29 -9.15 2.75 0.64
N ALA A 30 -10.16 2.58 1.51
CA ALA A 30 -11.51 3.11 1.29
C ALA A 30 -11.55 4.65 1.26
N ASP A 31 -10.82 5.33 2.15
CA ASP A 31 -10.73 6.81 2.14
C ASP A 31 -10.05 7.35 0.89
N LEU A 32 -9.21 6.52 0.27
CA LEU A 32 -8.48 6.81 -0.95
C LEU A 32 -9.25 6.42 -2.22
N ASP A 33 -10.51 5.98 -2.09
CA ASP A 33 -11.32 5.51 -3.24
C ASP A 33 -10.61 4.38 -4.02
N VAL A 34 -9.84 3.54 -3.31
CA VAL A 34 -9.14 2.41 -3.91
C VAL A 34 -10.10 1.24 -4.02
N ASP A 35 -10.45 0.90 -5.26
CA ASP A 35 -11.27 -0.26 -5.57
C ASP A 35 -10.52 -1.58 -5.39
N SER A 36 -11.27 -2.68 -5.30
CA SER A 36 -10.71 -4.03 -5.19
C SER A 36 -9.75 -4.40 -6.33
N LEU A 37 -10.01 -3.92 -7.56
CA LEU A 37 -9.10 -4.12 -8.68
C LEU A 37 -7.76 -3.42 -8.45
N THR A 38 -7.80 -2.17 -7.99
CA THR A 38 -6.59 -1.40 -7.69
C THR A 38 -5.82 -2.01 -6.52
N MET A 39 -6.48 -2.58 -5.51
CA MET A 39 -5.80 -3.33 -4.43
C MET A 39 -5.01 -4.52 -4.97
N VAL A 40 -5.57 -5.27 -5.93
CA VAL A 40 -4.84 -6.37 -6.61
C VAL A 40 -3.64 -5.84 -7.40
N GLU A 41 -3.77 -4.69 -8.06
CA GLU A 41 -2.63 -4.08 -8.76
C GLU A 41 -1.54 -3.60 -7.79
N ILE A 42 -1.94 -3.07 -6.64
CA ILE A 42 -1.06 -2.64 -5.55
C ILE A 42 -0.28 -3.84 -5.01
N SER A 43 -0.92 -4.99 -4.72
CA SER A 43 -0.21 -6.18 -4.25
C SER A 43 0.83 -6.68 -5.27
N ILE A 44 0.46 -6.71 -6.55
CA ILE A 44 1.37 -7.06 -7.65
C ILE A 44 2.56 -6.09 -7.71
N HIS A 45 2.33 -4.78 -7.54
CA HIS A 45 3.41 -3.80 -7.55
C HIS A 45 4.29 -3.90 -6.31
N ILE A 46 3.72 -4.15 -5.14
CA ILE A 46 4.49 -4.39 -3.92
C ILE A 46 5.43 -5.58 -4.13
N GLU A 47 4.93 -6.70 -4.65
CA GLU A 47 5.76 -7.87 -4.94
C GLU A 47 6.87 -7.54 -5.95
N ARG A 48 6.54 -6.82 -7.03
CA ARG A 48 7.51 -6.50 -8.09
C ARG A 48 8.58 -5.49 -7.67
N HIS A 49 8.21 -4.50 -6.86
CA HIS A 49 9.11 -3.41 -6.46
C HIS A 49 9.85 -3.70 -5.15
N LEU A 50 9.17 -4.30 -4.18
CA LEU A 50 9.70 -4.57 -2.85
C LEU A 50 10.15 -6.02 -2.67
N GLY A 51 9.73 -6.95 -3.55
CA GLY A 51 10.02 -8.38 -3.43
C GLY A 51 9.22 -9.07 -2.34
N ILE A 52 8.13 -8.45 -1.87
CA ILE A 52 7.30 -8.92 -0.77
C ILE A 52 5.93 -9.29 -1.29
N THR A 53 5.52 -10.54 -1.10
CA THR A 53 4.17 -10.97 -1.44
C THR A 53 3.21 -10.56 -0.32
N VAL A 54 2.22 -9.74 -0.68
CA VAL A 54 1.08 -9.38 0.16
C VAL A 54 -0.15 -9.96 -0.50
N ASP A 55 -0.91 -10.77 0.22
CA ASP A 55 -2.11 -11.41 -0.34
C ASP A 55 -3.23 -10.36 -0.53
N ASP A 56 -4.06 -10.52 -1.56
CA ASP A 56 -5.22 -9.64 -1.75
C ASP A 56 -6.21 -9.74 -0.59
N SER A 57 -6.26 -10.87 0.12
CA SER A 57 -7.05 -11.02 1.35
C SER A 57 -6.53 -10.19 2.51
N GLU A 58 -5.25 -9.78 2.49
CA GLU A 58 -4.65 -8.91 3.51
C GLU A 58 -4.90 -7.43 3.20
N LEU A 59 -5.00 -7.07 1.92
CA LEU A 59 -5.35 -5.71 1.49
C LEU A 59 -6.88 -5.54 1.54
N VAL A 60 -7.36 -5.08 2.68
CA VAL A 60 -8.78 -4.78 2.89
C VAL A 60 -9.04 -3.27 2.81
N PRO A 61 -10.24 -2.82 2.41
CA PRO A 61 -10.57 -1.39 2.29
C PRO A 61 -10.32 -0.59 3.56
N GLU A 62 -10.53 -1.21 4.72
CA GLU A 62 -10.37 -0.61 6.05
C GLU A 62 -8.90 -0.59 6.53
N LEU A 63 -7.98 -1.23 5.79
CA LEU A 63 -6.56 -1.25 6.14
C LEU A 63 -5.94 0.12 5.87
N THR A 64 -5.15 0.60 6.81
CA THR A 64 -4.43 1.85 6.65
C THR A 64 -3.14 1.66 5.85
N LEU A 65 -2.69 2.74 5.20
CA LEU A 65 -1.41 2.73 4.51
C LEU A 65 -0.24 2.45 5.45
N GLY A 66 -0.29 3.00 6.67
CA GLY A 66 0.72 2.75 7.71
C GLY A 66 0.77 1.27 8.09
N ALA A 67 -0.39 0.65 8.31
CA ALA A 67 -0.45 -0.77 8.65
C ALA A 67 0.08 -1.66 7.51
N THR A 68 -0.18 -1.29 6.25
CA THR A 68 0.39 -2.00 5.10
C THR A 68 1.92 -1.87 5.07
N ALA A 69 2.45 -0.68 5.28
CA ALA A 69 3.89 -0.45 5.32
C ALA A 69 4.56 -1.25 6.45
N ASP A 70 3.96 -1.29 7.64
CA ASP A 70 4.45 -2.09 8.77
C ASP A 70 4.42 -3.60 8.46
N LEU A 71 3.36 -4.06 7.79
CA LEU A 71 3.17 -5.44 7.36
C LEU A 71 4.22 -5.89 6.33
N ILE A 72 4.64 -4.99 5.44
CA ILE A 72 5.74 -5.20 4.49
C ILE A 72 7.09 -5.20 5.23
N ASP A 73 7.31 -4.24 6.13
CA ASP A 73 8.57 -4.09 6.87
C ASP A 73 8.86 -5.30 7.78
N ALA A 74 7.80 -5.82 8.42
CA ALA A 74 7.85 -7.03 9.23
C ALA A 74 8.28 -8.26 8.39
N ARG A 75 7.79 -8.39 7.16
CA ARG A 75 8.21 -9.48 6.25
C ARG A 75 9.63 -9.30 5.73
N ARG A 76 10.05 -8.06 5.49
CA ARG A 76 11.39 -7.74 4.98
C ARG A 76 12.49 -7.98 6.02
N SER A 77 12.13 -7.90 7.30
CA SER A 77 13.04 -8.12 8.42
C SER A 77 13.05 -9.56 8.96
N ALA A 78 12.19 -10.44 8.41
CA ALA A 78 12.08 -11.85 8.76
C ALA A 78 12.97 -12.73 7.87
#